data_AF-A0AAW2WDB7-F1
#
_entry.id   AF-A0AAW2WDB7-F1
#
_cell.length_a   1.000
_cell.length_b   1.000
_cell.length_c   1.000
_cell.angle_alpha   90.00
_cell.angle_beta   90.00
_cell.angle_gamma   90.00
#
_symmetry.space_group_name_H-M   'P 1'
#
loop_
_entity.id
_entity.type
_entity.pdbx_description
1 polymer ?
#
loop_
_entity_poly.entity_id
_entity_poly.type
_entity_poly.pdbx_seq_one_letter_code
_entity_poly.pdbx_strand_id
1 'polypeptide(L)'
;MLSFAGCVQLIKSVLIALQVYWAMAFILPKTIIRAIKKKLRSFLWKGSNGSGYAKVSWHQVCRPIEEGGLGIRGLLALNRGLMSKHLWRIISADNTSLWVTWIFHYRLRSQSVWTVSDCTGSWGWRKLLRLRVHLQPFVHHKIGSGDSFSLWHDLWHDMGPLILWFPTGPHSYTSNRSP
;
A
#
# COMPACT_ATOMS: atom_id res chain seq x y z
N MET A 1 35.30 -12.02 -11.61
CA MET A 1 34.01 -11.91 -12.33
C MET A 1 32.93 -12.54 -11.47
N LEU A 2 31.78 -11.88 -11.27
CA LEU A 2 30.67 -12.47 -10.53
C LEU A 2 29.96 -13.49 -11.43
N SER A 3 29.69 -14.70 -10.93
CA SER A 3 28.89 -15.68 -11.66
C SER A 3 27.43 -15.24 -11.76
N PHE A 4 26.66 -15.81 -12.69
CA PHE A 4 25.22 -15.54 -12.79
C PHE A 4 24.49 -15.81 -11.47
N ALA A 5 24.79 -16.94 -10.82
CA ALA A 5 24.26 -17.28 -9.51
C ALA A 5 24.66 -16.25 -8.44
N GLY A 6 25.90 -15.76 -8.48
CA GLY A 6 26.37 -14.68 -7.61
C GLY A 6 25.61 -13.37 -7.82
N CYS A 7 25.31 -12.99 -9.07
CA CYS A 7 24.48 -11.83 -9.39
C CYS A 7 23.06 -11.97 -8.81
N VAL A 8 22.45 -13.15 -8.97
CA VAL A 8 21.12 -13.45 -8.41
C VAL A 8 21.14 -13.31 -6.89
N GLN A 9 22.14 -13.89 -6.23
CA GLN A 9 22.27 -13.84 -4.79
C GLN A 9 22.42 -12.40 -4.28
N LEU A 10 23.28 -11.60 -4.92
CA LEU A 10 23.48 -10.19 -4.55
C LEU A 10 22.22 -9.35 -4.75
N ILE A 11 21.46 -9.62 -5.84
CA ILE A 11 20.16 -8.96 -6.05
C ILE A 11 19.22 -9.28 -4.88
N LYS A 12 19.10 -10.57 -4.52
CA LYS A 12 18.18 -11.00 -3.46
C LYS A 12 18.54 -10.46 -2.09
N SER A 13 19.82 -10.53 -1.70
CA SER A 13 20.24 -10.19 -0.34
C SER A 13 20.41 -8.69 -0.12
N VAL A 14 20.98 -7.97 -1.09
CA VAL A 14 21.37 -6.56 -0.91
C VAL A 14 20.42 -5.63 -1.66
N LEU A 15 20.32 -5.78 -2.98
CA LEU A 15 19.65 -4.78 -3.81
C LEU A 15 18.14 -4.73 -3.53
N ILE A 16 17.49 -5.88 -3.40
CA ILE A 16 16.07 -5.95 -3.05
C ILE A 16 15.83 -5.43 -1.63
N ALA A 17 16.69 -5.74 -0.66
CA ALA A 17 16.55 -5.23 0.71
C ALA A 17 16.59 -3.69 0.75
N LEU A 18 17.51 -3.08 0.00
CA LEU A 18 17.56 -1.62 -0.15
C LEU A 18 16.28 -1.07 -0.77
N GLN A 19 15.75 -1.71 -1.82
CA GLN A 19 14.49 -1.25 -2.43
C GLN A 19 13.30 -1.41 -1.48
N VAL A 20 13.27 -2.48 -0.69
CA VAL A 20 12.23 -2.71 0.31
C VAL A 20 12.24 -1.62 1.37
N TYR A 21 13.41 -1.22 1.87
CA TYR A 21 13.54 -0.12 2.82
C TYR A 21 12.84 1.16 2.33
N TRP A 22 13.11 1.59 1.09
CA TRP A 22 12.44 2.75 0.50
C TRP A 22 10.94 2.51 0.24
N ALA A 23 10.59 1.30 -0.21
CA ALA A 23 9.21 0.90 -0.48
C ALA A 23 8.36 0.76 0.79
N MET A 24 8.97 0.66 1.98
CA MET A 24 8.27 0.67 3.26
C MET A 24 7.84 2.09 3.65
N ALA A 25 8.59 3.11 3.26
CA ALA A 25 8.30 4.51 3.60
C ALA A 25 7.44 5.22 2.55
N PHE A 26 7.62 4.91 1.27
CA PHE A 26 7.03 5.67 0.17
C PHE A 26 6.26 4.82 -0.83
N ILE A 27 5.21 5.41 -1.43
CA ILE A 27 4.59 4.88 -2.65
C ILE A 27 5.55 5.18 -3.80
N LEU A 28 6.18 4.14 -4.35
CA LEU A 28 7.17 4.30 -5.41
C LEU A 28 6.48 4.59 -6.76
N PRO A 29 6.83 5.70 -7.45
CA PRO A 29 6.30 5.97 -8.78
C PRO A 29 6.68 4.86 -9.76
N LYS A 30 5.77 4.54 -10.70
CA LYS A 30 6.00 3.50 -11.72
C LYS A 30 7.27 3.76 -12.54
N THR A 31 7.61 5.02 -12.78
CA THR A 31 8.85 5.43 -13.48
C THR A 31 10.10 5.00 -12.74
N ILE A 32 10.16 5.24 -11.43
CA ILE A 32 11.27 4.83 -10.55
C ILE A 32 11.39 3.31 -10.51
N ILE A 33 10.26 2.61 -10.33
CA ILE A 33 10.24 1.14 -10.36
C ILE A 33 10.79 0.59 -11.69
N ARG A 34 10.41 1.20 -12.84
CA ARG A 34 10.94 0.80 -14.15
C ARG A 34 12.44 1.08 -14.27
N ALA A 35 12.92 2.21 -13.75
CA ALA A 35 14.34 2.55 -13.77
C ALA A 35 15.18 1.56 -12.92
N ILE A 36 14.72 1.23 -11.71
CA ILE A 36 15.33 0.21 -10.84
C ILE A 36 15.33 -1.14 -11.55
N LYS A 37 14.17 -1.57 -12.06
CA LYS A 37 14.02 -2.81 -12.84
C LYS A 37 15.00 -2.87 -14.00
N LYS A 38 15.20 -1.78 -14.74
CA LYS A 38 16.15 -1.69 -15.85
C LYS A 38 17.59 -1.92 -15.36
N LYS A 39 17.99 -1.30 -14.24
CA LYS A 39 19.31 -1.49 -13.63
C LYS A 39 19.51 -2.92 -13.13
N LEU A 40 18.54 -3.49 -12.40
CA LEU A 40 18.60 -4.88 -11.92
C LEU A 40 18.68 -5.89 -13.08
N ARG A 41 17.89 -5.68 -14.13
CA ARG A 41 17.93 -6.50 -15.34
C ARG A 41 19.27 -6.40 -16.05
N SER A 42 19.82 -5.20 -16.18
CA SER A 42 21.15 -5.00 -16.74
C SER A 42 22.19 -5.73 -15.91
N PHE A 43 22.20 -5.53 -14.59
CA PHE A 43 23.14 -6.17 -13.69
C PHE A 43 23.07 -7.71 -13.75
N LEU A 44 21.85 -8.28 -13.77
CA LEU A 44 21.65 -9.72 -13.83
C LEU A 44 22.23 -10.37 -15.10
N TRP A 45 21.99 -9.77 -16.27
CA TRP A 45 22.35 -10.37 -17.56
C TRP A 45 23.70 -9.93 -18.10
N LYS A 46 24.16 -8.72 -17.74
CA LYS A 46 25.42 -8.14 -18.20
C LYS A 46 26.53 -8.24 -17.16
N GLY A 47 26.22 -8.49 -15.89
CA GLY A 47 27.21 -8.43 -14.81
C GLY A 47 27.88 -7.06 -14.70
N SER A 48 29.10 -7.04 -14.16
CA SER A 48 29.90 -5.81 -13.98
C SER A 48 30.47 -5.25 -15.29
N ASN A 49 30.88 -6.12 -16.23
CA ASN A 49 31.71 -5.73 -17.38
C ASN A 49 31.17 -6.25 -18.74
N GLY A 50 29.96 -6.80 -18.81
CA GLY A 50 29.53 -7.62 -19.95
C GLY A 50 28.64 -6.94 -21.00
N SER A 51 28.90 -7.26 -22.26
CA SER A 51 27.91 -7.28 -23.33
C SER A 51 27.02 -8.51 -23.17
N GLY A 52 25.70 -8.33 -23.28
CA GLY A 52 24.73 -9.41 -23.07
C GLY A 52 23.30 -8.90 -23.19
N TYR A 53 22.43 -9.66 -23.85
CA TYR A 53 21.01 -9.35 -23.95
C TYR A 53 20.22 -10.15 -22.91
N ALA A 54 19.13 -9.56 -22.44
CA ALA A 54 18.29 -10.20 -21.44
C ALA A 54 17.47 -11.32 -22.08
N LYS A 55 17.84 -12.57 -21.77
CA LYS A 55 17.24 -13.79 -22.34
C LYS A 55 15.80 -14.03 -21.89
N VAL A 56 15.46 -13.62 -20.67
CA VAL A 56 14.16 -13.88 -20.05
C VAL A 56 13.49 -12.57 -19.67
N SER A 57 12.16 -12.53 -19.75
CA SER A 57 11.39 -11.39 -19.28
C SER A 57 11.57 -11.22 -17.77
N TRP A 58 11.65 -9.97 -17.29
CA TRP A 58 11.78 -9.74 -15.85
C TRP A 58 10.57 -10.25 -15.05
N HIS A 59 9.40 -10.35 -15.69
CA HIS A 59 8.21 -10.91 -15.05
C HIS A 59 8.41 -12.40 -14.72
N GLN A 60 8.95 -13.18 -15.65
CA GLN A 60 9.30 -14.59 -15.41
C GLN A 60 10.43 -14.74 -14.38
N VAL A 61 11.43 -13.85 -14.41
CA VAL A 61 12.49 -13.81 -13.39
C VAL A 61 11.92 -13.63 -11.98
N CYS A 62 10.86 -12.84 -11.83
CA CYS A 62 10.23 -12.57 -10.55
C CYS A 62 9.30 -13.68 -10.03
N ARG A 63 9.04 -14.73 -10.81
CA ARG A 63 8.21 -15.85 -10.36
C ARG A 63 8.88 -16.63 -9.22
N PRO A 64 8.08 -17.35 -8.41
CA PRO A 64 8.59 -18.34 -7.46
C PRO A 64 9.54 -19.34 -8.13
N ILE A 65 10.44 -19.95 -7.36
CA ILE A 65 11.42 -20.91 -7.89
C ILE A 65 10.69 -22.16 -8.40
N GLU A 66 9.61 -22.51 -7.71
CA GLU A 66 8.69 -23.61 -8.01
C GLU A 66 8.01 -23.43 -9.38
N GLU A 67 7.81 -22.19 -9.81
CA GLU A 67 7.24 -21.84 -11.12
C GLU A 67 8.32 -21.59 -12.21
N GLY A 68 9.58 -22.00 -11.95
CA GLY A 68 10.71 -21.79 -12.86
C GLY A 68 11.24 -20.35 -12.89
N GLY A 69 10.87 -19.53 -11.91
CA GLY A 69 11.43 -18.20 -11.72
C GLY A 69 12.72 -18.20 -10.89
N LEU A 70 13.25 -17.01 -10.62
CA LEU A 70 14.44 -16.85 -9.79
C LEU A 70 14.09 -16.52 -8.34
N GLY A 71 12.81 -16.46 -7.94
CA GLY A 71 12.40 -16.12 -6.57
C GLY A 71 12.71 -14.67 -6.17
N ILE A 72 12.86 -13.77 -7.15
CA ILE A 72 13.10 -12.34 -6.91
C ILE A 72 11.75 -11.63 -6.79
N ARG A 73 11.40 -11.13 -5.60
CA ARG A 73 10.11 -10.46 -5.40
C ARG A 73 9.98 -9.19 -6.25
N GLY A 74 8.86 -9.05 -6.95
CA GLY A 74 8.57 -7.89 -7.78
C GLY A 74 8.35 -6.63 -6.94
N LEU A 75 9.15 -5.58 -7.19
CA LEU A 75 9.12 -4.33 -6.39
C LEU A 75 7.75 -3.64 -6.39
N LEU A 76 7.01 -3.68 -7.50
CA LEU A 76 5.67 -3.10 -7.57
C LEU A 76 4.69 -3.83 -6.64
N ALA A 77 4.72 -5.17 -6.65
CA ALA A 77 3.86 -5.98 -5.80
C ALA A 77 4.22 -5.79 -4.32
N LEU A 78 5.52 -5.79 -4.00
CA LEU A 78 6.02 -5.50 -2.66
C LEU A 78 5.57 -4.13 -2.16
N ASN A 79 5.78 -3.06 -2.94
CA ASN A 79 5.38 -1.72 -2.53
C ASN A 79 3.87 -1.60 -2.34
N ARG A 80 3.06 -2.18 -3.24
CA ARG A 80 1.60 -2.19 -3.08
C ARG A 80 1.18 -2.94 -1.81
N GLY A 81 1.79 -4.08 -1.52
CA GLY A 81 1.51 -4.85 -0.30
C GLY A 81 1.89 -4.10 0.98
N LEU A 82 3.08 -3.48 1.01
CA LEU A 82 3.54 -2.68 2.15
C LEU A 82 2.65 -1.46 2.39
N MET A 83 2.25 -0.77 1.33
CA MET A 83 1.34 0.37 1.43
C MET A 83 -0.07 -0.04 1.84
N SER A 84 -0.52 -1.23 1.41
CA SER A 84 -1.77 -1.81 1.87
C SER A 84 -1.74 -2.14 3.36
N LYS A 85 -0.60 -2.65 3.87
CA LYS A 85 -0.39 -2.87 5.31
C LYS A 85 -0.48 -1.56 6.10
N HIS A 86 0.13 -0.48 5.62
CA HIS A 86 0.01 0.84 6.26
C HIS A 86 -1.42 1.34 6.26
N LEU A 87 -2.13 1.21 5.14
CA LEU A 87 -3.53 1.59 5.05
C LEU A 87 -4.40 0.76 5.99
N TRP A 88 -4.13 -0.55 6.11
CA TRP A 88 -4.80 -1.41 7.08
C TRP A 88 -4.62 -0.92 8.52
N ARG A 89 -3.41 -0.52 8.92
CA ARG A 89 -3.19 0.03 10.27
C ARG A 89 -3.98 1.30 10.53
N ILE A 90 -4.18 2.13 9.51
CA ILE A 90 -5.08 3.29 9.60
C ILE A 90 -6.51 2.79 9.74
N ILE A 91 -7.00 1.88 8.89
CA ILE A 91 -8.38 1.36 8.95
C ILE A 91 -8.69 0.72 10.31
N SER A 92 -7.78 -0.08 10.85
CA SER A 92 -7.96 -0.75 12.14
C SER A 92 -7.81 0.16 13.36
N ALA A 93 -7.57 1.46 13.17
CA ALA A 93 -7.32 2.42 14.25
C ALA A 93 -6.27 1.92 15.25
N ASP A 94 -5.16 1.38 14.74
CA ASP A 94 -4.05 0.87 15.55
C ASP A 94 -3.35 2.01 16.31
N ASN A 95 -3.88 2.32 17.50
CA ASN A 95 -3.39 3.38 18.38
C ASN A 95 -2.01 3.10 18.99
N THR A 96 -1.39 1.95 18.70
CA THR A 96 -0.01 1.68 19.12
C THR A 96 1.01 2.49 18.32
N SER A 97 0.62 3.01 17.15
CA SER A 97 1.50 3.79 16.29
C SER A 97 1.19 5.28 16.37
N LEU A 98 2.15 6.07 16.86
CA LEU A 98 2.07 7.54 16.85
C LEU A 98 1.76 8.11 15.46
N TRP A 99 2.27 7.46 14.40
CA TRP A 99 1.97 7.87 13.02
C TRP A 99 0.50 7.68 12.66
N VAL A 100 -0.13 6.57 13.09
CA VAL A 100 -1.55 6.33 12.88
C VAL A 100 -2.37 7.37 13.65
N THR A 101 -2.05 7.59 14.93
CA THR A 101 -2.71 8.61 15.76
C THR A 101 -2.61 10.01 15.14
N TRP A 102 -1.42 10.38 14.63
CA TRP A 102 -1.22 11.65 13.95
C TRP A 102 -2.06 11.77 12.67
N ILE A 103 -2.16 10.72 11.86
CA ILE A 103 -3.02 10.71 10.66
C ILE A 103 -4.49 10.89 11.05
N PHE A 104 -4.97 10.17 12.05
CA PHE A 104 -6.34 10.30 12.51
C PHE A 104 -6.68 11.73 12.93
N HIS A 105 -5.81 12.34 13.73
CA HIS A 105 -6.02 13.68 14.26
C HIS A 105 -5.87 14.78 13.19
N TYR A 106 -4.80 14.76 12.40
CA TYR A 106 -4.48 15.86 11.48
C TYR A 106 -4.99 15.68 10.05
N ARG A 107 -5.09 14.44 9.56
CA ARG A 107 -5.49 14.15 8.17
C ARG A 107 -6.95 13.76 8.05
N LEU A 108 -7.41 12.82 8.88
CA LEU A 108 -8.79 12.34 8.83
C LEU A 108 -9.75 13.27 9.58
N ARG A 109 -9.28 14.02 10.60
CA ARG A 109 -10.11 14.92 11.42
C ARG A 109 -11.40 14.24 11.92
N SER A 110 -11.23 13.03 12.45
CA SER A 110 -12.33 12.17 12.94
C SER A 110 -13.33 11.71 11.87
N GLN A 111 -12.98 11.80 10.59
CA GLN A 111 -13.74 11.16 9.50
C GLN A 111 -13.25 9.74 9.23
N SER A 112 -14.12 8.90 8.68
CA SER A 112 -13.74 7.55 8.27
C SER A 112 -12.82 7.57 7.05
N VAL A 113 -11.88 6.62 7.01
CA VAL A 113 -10.96 6.41 5.87
C VAL A 113 -11.71 6.18 4.56
N TRP A 114 -12.94 5.67 4.64
CA TRP A 114 -13.78 5.34 3.49
C TRP A 114 -14.45 6.56 2.85
N THR A 115 -14.79 7.56 3.66
CA THR A 115 -15.59 8.72 3.23
C THR A 115 -14.75 9.95 2.94
N VAL A 116 -13.53 10.02 3.46
CA VAL A 116 -12.62 11.16 3.20
C VAL A 116 -12.34 11.33 1.70
N SER A 117 -12.31 12.59 1.23
CA SER A 117 -12.00 12.93 -0.16
C SER A 117 -10.56 12.55 -0.52
N ASP A 118 -10.35 11.96 -1.70
CA ASP A 118 -9.02 11.68 -2.24
C ASP A 118 -8.44 12.82 -3.09
N CYS A 119 -9.12 13.97 -3.14
CA CYS A 119 -8.71 15.15 -3.90
C CYS A 119 -7.76 16.07 -3.10
N THR A 120 -7.75 15.95 -1.76
CA THR A 120 -7.01 16.85 -0.88
C THR A 120 -5.70 16.22 -0.37
N GLY A 121 -4.73 17.06 -0.04
CA GLY A 121 -3.46 16.64 0.58
C GLY A 121 -2.35 16.25 -0.40
N SER A 122 -1.30 15.63 0.14
CA SER A 122 -0.08 15.32 -0.60
C SER A 122 -0.32 14.22 -1.65
N TRP A 123 0.52 14.18 -2.68
CA TRP A 123 0.47 13.12 -3.70
C TRP A 123 0.49 11.71 -3.09
N GLY A 124 1.34 11.48 -2.09
CA GLY A 124 1.44 10.20 -1.38
C GLY A 124 0.16 9.84 -0.63
N TRP A 125 -0.45 10.82 0.06
CA TRP A 125 -1.72 10.61 0.77
C TRP A 125 -2.85 10.22 -0.18
N ARG A 126 -3.03 10.96 -1.26
CA ARG A 126 -4.05 10.65 -2.28
C ARG A 126 -3.84 9.26 -2.88
N LYS A 127 -2.59 8.89 -3.14
CA LYS A 127 -2.27 7.56 -3.65
C LYS A 127 -2.51 6.45 -2.63
N LEU A 128 -2.24 6.71 -1.35
CA LEU A 128 -2.54 5.78 -0.26
C LEU A 128 -4.04 5.55 -0.14
N LEU A 129 -4.85 6.63 -0.12
CA LEU A 129 -6.31 6.54 -0.06
C LEU A 129 -6.89 5.76 -1.23
N ARG A 130 -6.36 5.93 -2.44
CA ARG A 130 -6.82 5.16 -3.61
C ARG A 130 -6.60 3.65 -3.48
N LEU A 131 -5.70 3.18 -2.60
CA LEU A 131 -5.56 1.76 -2.32
C LEU A 131 -6.75 1.19 -1.54
N ARG A 132 -7.57 2.03 -0.90
CA ARG A 132 -8.74 1.59 -0.11
C ARG A 132 -9.74 0.80 -0.95
N VAL A 133 -9.96 1.20 -2.21
CA VAL A 133 -10.87 0.52 -3.15
C VAL A 133 -10.46 -0.94 -3.37
N HIS A 134 -9.16 -1.24 -3.31
CA HIS A 134 -8.67 -2.61 -3.45
C HIS A 134 -8.75 -3.42 -2.16
N LEU A 135 -8.76 -2.76 -1.00
CA LEU A 135 -8.91 -3.43 0.28
C LEU A 135 -10.38 -3.58 0.69
N GLN A 136 -11.25 -2.70 0.22
CA GLN A 136 -12.68 -2.67 0.54
C GLN A 136 -13.36 -4.04 0.52
N PRO A 137 -13.17 -4.92 -0.50
CA PRO A 137 -13.83 -6.22 -0.53
C PRO A 137 -13.35 -7.22 0.53
N PHE A 138 -12.23 -6.93 1.20
CA PHE A 138 -11.60 -7.83 2.18
C PHE A 138 -11.75 -7.31 3.61
N VAL A 139 -12.34 -6.13 3.80
CA VAL A 139 -12.51 -5.51 5.11
C VAL A 139 -13.97 -5.57 5.50
N HIS A 140 -14.27 -6.36 6.53
CA HIS A 140 -15.56 -6.35 7.20
C HIS A 140 -15.37 -5.82 8.62
N HIS A 141 -16.13 -4.78 8.97
CA HIS A 141 -16.13 -4.30 10.34
C HIS A 141 -17.02 -5.20 11.21
N LYS A 142 -16.50 -5.65 12.36
CA LYS A 142 -17.34 -6.29 13.37
C LYS A 142 -18.21 -5.20 13.99
N ILE A 143 -19.52 -5.39 13.95
CA ILE A 143 -20.48 -4.46 14.56
C ILE A 143 -20.23 -4.44 16.08
N GLY A 144 -19.90 -3.27 16.61
CA GLY A 144 -19.58 -3.06 18.02
C GLY A 144 -20.38 -1.89 18.61
N SER A 145 -20.05 -1.49 19.84
CA SER A 145 -20.62 -0.30 20.49
C SER A 145 -20.27 0.98 19.68
N GLY A 146 -21.22 1.94 19.65
CA GLY A 146 -21.18 3.17 18.85
C GLY A 146 -19.99 4.10 19.11
N ASP A 147 -19.18 3.85 20.15
CA ASP A 147 -17.94 4.58 20.43
C ASP A 147 -16.79 4.22 19.47
N SER A 148 -16.86 3.04 18.85
CA SER A 148 -15.79 2.47 17.99
C SER A 148 -16.21 2.30 16.53
N PHE A 149 -17.50 2.50 16.23
CA PHE A 149 -18.11 2.12 14.97
C PHE A 149 -19.17 3.14 14.55
N SER A 150 -19.03 3.71 13.36
CA SER A 150 -20.01 4.59 12.76
C SER A 150 -20.74 3.88 11.61
N LEU A 151 -21.99 3.48 11.85
CA LEU A 151 -22.88 2.88 10.83
C LEU A 151 -22.96 3.73 9.54
N TRP A 152 -22.87 5.04 9.67
CA TRP A 152 -23.00 5.98 8.56
C TRP A 152 -21.75 6.11 7.70
N HIS A 153 -20.56 5.92 8.29
CA HIS A 153 -19.29 6.22 7.62
C HIS A 153 -18.40 5.00 7.43
N ASP A 154 -18.58 3.94 8.21
CA ASP A 154 -17.75 2.74 8.18
C ASP A 154 -18.33 1.64 7.30
N LEU A 155 -17.44 0.75 6.84
CA LEU A 155 -17.76 -0.34 5.94
C LEU A 155 -18.30 -1.55 6.72
N TRP A 156 -19.60 -1.53 7.02
CA TRP A 156 -20.29 -2.63 7.73
C TRP A 156 -21.08 -3.56 6.82
N HIS A 157 -21.33 -3.13 5.59
CA HIS A 157 -22.11 -3.87 4.60
C HIS A 157 -21.39 -3.86 3.25
N ASP A 158 -21.64 -4.89 2.43
CA ASP A 158 -21.00 -5.04 1.11
C ASP A 158 -21.33 -3.89 0.16
N MET A 159 -22.47 -3.25 0.38
CA MET A 159 -22.91 -2.04 -0.36
C MET A 159 -22.19 -0.76 0.09
N GLY A 160 -21.30 -0.83 1.08
CA GLY A 160 -20.58 0.31 1.63
C GLY A 160 -21.36 1.08 2.70
N PRO A 161 -20.83 2.24 3.14
CA PRO A 161 -21.41 3.03 4.21
C PRO A 161 -22.74 3.69 3.80
N LEU A 162 -23.66 3.86 4.76
CA LEU A 162 -25.01 4.38 4.49
C LEU A 162 -25.02 5.80 3.94
N ILE A 163 -24.02 6.64 4.26
CA ILE A 163 -23.94 8.01 3.76
C ILE A 163 -23.90 8.09 2.22
N LEU A 164 -23.44 7.02 1.54
CA LEU A 164 -23.43 6.95 0.07
C LEU A 164 -24.82 6.75 -0.53
N TRP A 165 -25.72 6.12 0.22
CA TRP A 165 -27.08 5.77 -0.22
C TRP A 165 -28.11 6.79 0.27
N PHE A 166 -27.86 7.38 1.44
CA PHE A 166 -28.72 8.36 2.09
C PHE A 166 -27.89 9.62 2.43
N PRO A 167 -27.70 10.54 1.47
CA PRO A 167 -26.83 11.71 1.63
C PRO A 167 -27.30 12.68 2.73
N THR A 168 -28.57 12.61 3.11
CA THR A 168 -29.19 13.44 4.16
C THR A 168 -28.81 13.03 5.58
N GLY A 169 -28.14 11.88 5.77
CA GLY A 169 -27.58 11.44 7.05
C GLY A 169 -28.62 11.32 8.17
N PRO A 170 -28.19 10.95 9.39
CA PRO A 170 -29.03 11.13 10.56
C PRO A 170 -29.06 12.64 10.84
N HIS A 171 -30.22 13.28 10.75
CA HIS A 171 -30.37 14.66 11.21
C HIS A 171 -29.75 14.79 12.60
N SER A 172 -28.75 15.67 12.70
CA SER A 172 -28.04 15.96 13.94
C SER A 172 -29.03 16.47 14.98
N TYR A 173 -29.50 15.58 15.85
CA TYR A 173 -29.95 15.94 17.19
C TYR A 173 -28.72 16.28 18.04
N THR A 174 -27.95 17.29 17.64
CA THR A 174 -27.11 18.00 18.61
C THR A 174 -28.03 18.97 19.33
N SER A 175 -28.73 18.41 20.32
CA SER A 175 -29.21 19.19 21.46
C SER A 175 -28.08 20.09 21.93
N ASN A 176 -28.39 21.39 21.99
CA ASN A 176 -27.83 22.35 22.92
C ASN A 176 -27.10 21.67 24.08
N ARG A 177 -25.78 21.77 24.10
CA ARG A 177 -24.98 21.74 25.32
C ARG A 177 -24.07 22.96 25.32
N SER A 178 -24.57 23.98 25.98
CA SER A 178 -23.83 25.03 26.67
C SER A 178 -24.74 25.55 27.79
N PRO A 179 -24.20 26.08 28.90
CA PRO A 179 -22.79 26.43 29.14
C PRO A 179 -22.02 25.40 29.97
#